data_AF-A0A945GPC7-F1
#
_entry.id   AF-A0A945GPC7-F1
#
_cell.length_a   1.000
_cell.length_b   1.000
_cell.length_c   1.000
_cell.angle_alpha   90.00
_cell.angle_beta   90.00
_cell.angle_gamma   90.00
#
_symmetry.space_group_name_H-M   'P 1'
#
loop_
_entity.id
_entity.type
_entity.pdbx_description
1 polymer ?
#
loop_
_entity_poly.entity_id
_entity_poly.type
_entity_poly.pdbx_seq_one_letter_code
_entity_poly.pdbx_strand_id
1 'polypeptide(L)' 'MSTAATPSAYRMPPAAIAELVDAPLPPHIHLAPTRTWILLGMPANLPPIAELARPELRLAGLRIDPAADG' A
#
# COMPACT_ATOMS: atom_id res chain seq x y z
N MET A 1 7.91 18.18 -36.57
CA MET A 1 8.81 17.15 -36.02
C MET A 1 8.17 16.60 -34.75
N SER A 2 7.82 15.32 -34.73
CA SER A 2 7.16 14.67 -33.59
C SER A 2 8.21 14.14 -32.62
N THR A 3 8.24 14.62 -31.37
CA THR A 3 9.14 14.13 -30.32
C THR A 3 8.48 12.94 -29.61
N ALA A 4 8.83 11.72 -30.01
CA ALA A 4 8.47 10.53 -29.25
C ALA A 4 9.32 10.48 -27.96
N ALA A 5 8.67 10.52 -26.80
CA ALA A 5 9.33 10.32 -25.52
C ALA A 5 9.80 8.87 -25.41
N THR A 6 11.10 8.65 -25.26
CA THR A 6 11.67 7.33 -24.96
C THR A 6 11.11 6.83 -23.63
N PRO A 7 10.58 5.60 -23.53
CA PRO A 7 10.13 5.05 -22.26
C PRO A 7 11.35 4.95 -21.33
N SER A 8 11.41 5.81 -20.32
CA SER A 8 12.41 5.67 -19.27
C SER A 8 12.14 4.35 -18.56
N ALA A 9 13.13 3.46 -18.52
CA ALA A 9 13.10 2.28 -17.67
C ALA A 9 12.78 2.69 -16.22
N TYR A 10 12.12 1.79 -15.47
CA TYR A 10 11.83 2.02 -14.05
C TYR A 10 13.11 2.40 -13.32
N ARG A 11 13.05 3.49 -12.55
CA ARG A 11 14.17 3.97 -11.74
C ARG A 11 13.78 3.93 -10.29
N MET A 12 14.67 3.40 -9.47
CA MET A 12 14.52 3.55 -8.03
C MET A 12 14.73 5.02 -7.63
N PRO A 13 14.01 5.49 -6.60
CA PRO A 13 14.29 6.77 -5.98
C PRO A 13 15.68 6.73 -5.29
N PRO A 14 16.26 7.89 -4.95
CA PRO A 14 17.46 7.96 -4.11
C PRO A 14 17.29 7.17 -2.80
N ALA A 15 18.38 6.57 -2.31
CA ALA A 15 18.36 5.66 -1.17
C ALA A 15 17.62 6.22 0.06
N ALA A 16 17.89 7.47 0.44
CA ALA A 16 17.25 8.11 1.58
C ALA A 16 15.71 8.17 1.48
N ILE A 17 15.15 8.27 0.27
CA ILE A 17 13.70 8.26 0.06
C ILE A 17 13.14 6.83 0.11
N ALA A 18 13.86 5.86 -0.49
CA ALA A 18 13.47 4.45 -0.41
C ALA A 18 13.45 3.97 1.05
N GLU A 19 14.51 4.26 1.80
CA GLU A 19 14.61 3.90 3.22
C GLU A 19 13.51 4.51 4.08
N LEU A 20 13.13 5.77 3.80
CA LEU A 20 12.02 6.43 4.49
C LEU A 20 10.69 5.70 4.22
N VAL A 21 10.45 5.29 2.97
CA VAL A 21 9.23 4.60 2.58
C VAL A 21 9.19 3.18 3.13
N ASP A 22 10.31 2.48 3.18
CA ASP A 22 10.37 1.07 3.62
C ASP A 22 10.48 0.92 5.15
N ALA A 23 10.66 2.01 5.90
CA ALA A 23 10.78 1.98 7.35
C ALA A 23 9.58 1.31 8.03
N PRO A 24 9.75 0.48 9.06
CA PRO A 24 8.64 -0.21 9.72
C PRO A 24 7.69 0.78 10.41
N LEU A 25 6.38 0.57 10.27
CA LEU A 25 5.39 1.36 11.04
C LEU A 25 5.45 1.00 12.53
N PRO A 26 5.12 1.99 13.39
CA PRO A 26 4.84 1.69 14.77
C PRO A 26 3.64 0.74 14.86
N PRO A 27 3.64 -0.19 15.83
CA PRO A 27 2.53 -1.12 15.97
C PRO A 27 1.28 -0.40 16.46
N HIS A 28 0.12 -0.92 16.07
CA HIS A 28 -1.17 -0.46 16.56
C HIS A 28 -1.51 -1.18 17.85
N ILE A 29 -1.85 -0.42 18.89
CA ILE A 29 -2.21 -0.98 20.19
C ILE A 29 -3.72 -0.86 20.37
N HIS A 30 -4.38 -2.00 20.54
CA HIS A 30 -5.79 -2.05 20.88
C HIS A 30 -5.96 -2.67 22.27
N LEU A 31 -6.57 -1.91 23.18
CA LEU A 31 -6.88 -2.37 24.53
C LEU A 31 -8.32 -2.89 24.56
N ALA A 32 -8.52 -4.09 25.11
CA ALA A 32 -9.85 -4.62 25.32
C ALA A 32 -10.65 -3.71 26.29
N PRO A 33 -11.97 -3.56 26.13
CA PRO A 33 -12.79 -2.75 27.05
C PRO A 33 -12.68 -3.20 28.52
N THR A 34 -12.53 -4.51 28.73
CA THR A 34 -12.33 -5.14 30.05
C THR A 34 -10.93 -4.92 30.62
N ARG A 35 -9.99 -4.37 29.83
CA ARG A 35 -8.57 -4.14 30.16
C ARG A 35 -7.78 -5.39 30.55
N THR A 36 -8.26 -6.57 30.14
CA THR A 36 -7.58 -7.84 30.41
C THR A 36 -6.64 -8.28 29.29
N TRP A 37 -6.81 -7.71 28.08
CA TRP A 37 -6.05 -8.09 26.89
C TRP A 37 -5.62 -6.86 26.10
N ILE A 38 -4.45 -6.99 25.47
CA ILE A 38 -3.94 -6.05 24.48
C ILE A 38 -3.69 -6.82 23.19
N LEU A 39 -4.19 -6.30 22.08
CA LEU A 39 -3.81 -6.73 20.74
C LEU A 39 -2.76 -5.77 20.20
N LEU A 40 -1.62 -6.32 19.78
CA LEU A 40 -0.56 -5.59 19.09
C LEU A 40 -0.65 -5.91 17.59
N GLY A 41 -1.16 -4.98 16.80
CA GLY A 41 -1.20 -5.09 15.34
C GLY A 41 0.10 -4.60 14.72
N MET A 42 0.65 -5.37 13.78
CA MET A 42 1.82 -4.96 12.97
C MET A 42 1.33 -4.73 11.53
N PRO A 43 0.83 -3.54 11.19
CA PRO A 43 0.33 -3.27 9.85
C PRO A 43 1.47 -3.33 8.83
N ALA A 44 1.16 -3.80 7.62
CA ALA A 44 2.07 -3.69 6.48
C ALA A 44 2.14 -2.22 6.02
N ASN A 45 3.33 -1.78 5.61
CA ASN A 45 3.57 -0.40 5.21
C ASN A 45 3.04 -0.08 3.81
N LEU A 46 3.16 -1.05 2.90
CA LEU A 46 2.65 -0.97 1.53
C LEU A 46 1.90 -2.26 1.19
N PRO A 47 0.83 -2.18 0.38
CA PRO A 47 0.17 -3.38 -0.13
C PRO A 47 1.15 -4.18 -1.01
N PRO A 48 1.09 -5.52 -0.96
CA PRO A 48 1.93 -6.34 -1.81
C PRO A 48 1.56 -6.15 -3.29
N ILE A 49 2.52 -6.37 -4.18
CA ILE A 49 2.29 -6.27 -5.64
C ILE A 49 1.14 -7.17 -6.08
N ALA A 50 0.99 -8.35 -5.47
CA ALA A 50 -0.09 -9.28 -5.78
C ALA A 50 -1.49 -8.71 -5.49
N GLU A 51 -1.62 -7.81 -4.51
CA GLU A 51 -2.86 -7.11 -4.22
C GLU A 51 -3.10 -6.00 -5.24
N LEU A 52 -2.07 -5.20 -5.56
CA LEU A 52 -2.15 -4.15 -6.59
C LEU A 52 -2.42 -4.69 -8.00
N ALA A 53 -2.05 -5.94 -8.27
CA ALA A 53 -2.25 -6.60 -9.56
C ALA A 53 -3.64 -7.24 -9.69
N ARG A 54 -4.49 -7.19 -8.65
CA ARG A 54 -5.84 -7.76 -8.70
C ARG A 54 -6.72 -7.01 -9.70
N PRO A 55 -7.70 -7.71 -10.30
CA PRO A 55 -8.68 -7.07 -11.17
C PRO A 55 -9.62 -6.19 -10.36
N GLU A 56 -9.82 -4.96 -10.82
CA GLU A 56 -10.70 -3.98 -10.17
C GLU A 56 -11.97 -3.75 -11.01
N LEU A 57 -13.08 -3.52 -10.33
CA LEU A 57 -14.33 -3.06 -10.95
C LEU A 57 -14.33 -1.54 -11.07
N ARG A 58 -14.71 -1.03 -12.24
CA ARG A 58 -14.81 0.41 -12.52
C ARG A 58 -16.27 0.84 -12.56
N LEU A 59 -16.79 1.33 -11.44
CA LEU A 59 -18.21 1.68 -11.27
C LEU A 59 -18.37 3.17 -10.94
N ALA A 60 -19.11 3.92 -11.76
CA ALA A 60 -19.34 5.36 -11.57
C ALA A 60 -18.05 6.20 -11.37
N GLY A 61 -16.92 5.75 -11.94
CA GLY A 61 -15.61 6.41 -11.79
C GLY A 61 -14.78 5.93 -10.59
N LEU A 62 -15.32 5.06 -9.73
CA LEU A 62 -14.61 4.41 -8.63
C LEU A 62 -13.87 3.17 -9.12
N ARG A 63 -12.76 2.83 -8.45
CA ARG A 63 -12.01 1.57 -8.62
C ARG A 63 -12.21 0.77 -7.33
N ILE A 64 -12.85 -0.39 -7.43
CA ILE A 64 -13.25 -1.22 -6.28
C ILE A 64 -12.61 -2.60 -6.45
N ASP A 65 -11.92 -3.11 -5.43
CA ASP A 65 -11.55 -4.53 -5.35
C ASP A 65 -12.70 -5.27 -4.65
N PRO A 66 -13.56 -6.02 -5.38
CA PRO A 66 -14.72 -6.68 -4.77
C PRO A 66 -14.36 -7.76 -3.74
N ALA A 67 -13.09 -8.20 -3.68
CA ALA A 67 -12.64 -9.17 -2.70
C ALA A 67 -12.12 -8.53 -1.39
N ALA A 68 -11.83 -7.23 -1.40
CA ALA A 68 -11.28 -6.49 -0.25
C ALA A 68 -12.23 -5.39 0.26
N ASP A 69 -12.96 -4.74 -0.65
CA ASP A 69 -13.89 -3.64 -0.37
C ASP A 69 -15.33 -4.18 -0.29
N GLY A 70 -15.63 -4.93 0.78
CA GLY A 70 -16.94 -5.53 1.06
C GLY A 70 -17.65 -4.93 2.27
#